data_AF-A0A8J8A9Z9-F1
#
_entry.id   AF-A0A8J8A9Z9-F1
#
_cell.length_a   1.000
_cell.length_b   1.000
_cell.length_c   1.000
_cell.angle_alpha   90.00
_cell.angle_beta   90.00
_cell.angle_gamma   90.00
#
_symmetry.space_group_name_H-M   'P 1'
#
loop_
_entity.id
_entity.type
_entity.pdbx_description
1 polymer ?
#
loop_
_entity_poly.entity_id
_entity_poly.type
_entity_poly.pdbx_seq_one_letter_code
_entity_poly.pdbx_strand_id
1 'polypeptide(L)' 'MLDSPGTRWLLSWTLAGIIGWFVGTFLMFHLLGSGVKPSAGWFVEFMTGWILGGFIWYEWKIKGEMEGSTTR' A
#
# COMPACT_ATOMS: atom_id res chain seq x y z
N MET A 1 6.12 -16.63 17.73
CA MET A 1 6.94 -16.10 16.61
C MET A 1 6.25 -15.00 15.80
N LEU A 2 4.93 -14.75 15.96
CA LEU A 2 4.20 -13.68 15.25
C LEU A 2 4.27 -12.29 15.93
N ASP A 3 4.86 -12.19 17.13
CA ASP A 3 4.88 -10.94 17.91
C ASP A 3 6.16 -10.11 17.76
N SER A 4 7.10 -10.52 16.90
CA SER A 4 8.28 -9.69 16.65
C SER A 4 7.89 -8.44 15.84
N PRO A 5 8.38 -7.24 16.19
CA PRO A 5 8.06 -6.01 15.47
C PRO A 5 8.37 -6.09 13.97
N GLY A 6 9.44 -6.80 13.61
CA GLY A 6 9.82 -7.04 12.21
C GLY A 6 8.82 -7.94 11.48
N THR A 7 8.32 -8.99 12.12
CA THR A 7 7.34 -9.91 11.52
C THR A 7 6.00 -9.21 11.27
N ARG A 8 5.54 -8.36 12.20
CA ARG A 8 4.33 -7.56 12.04
C ARG A 8 4.46 -6.53 10.93
N TRP A 9 5.61 -5.86 10.84
CA TRP A 9 5.90 -4.93 9.75
C TRP A 9 5.87 -5.63 8.38
N LEU A 10 6.53 -6.79 8.27
CA LEU A 10 6.57 -7.56 7.03
C LEU A 10 5.19 -8.07 6.63
N LEU A 11 4.39 -8.54 7.60
CA LEU A 11 3.01 -8.99 7.37
C LEU A 11 2.10 -7.84 6.92
N SER A 12 2.17 -6.68 7.55
CA SER A 12 1.41 -5.49 7.15
C SER A 12 1.80 -5.03 5.74
N TRP A 13 3.10 -5.02 5.41
CA TRP A 13 3.58 -4.71 4.06
C TRP A 13 3.14 -5.74 3.02
N THR A 14 3.17 -7.01 3.38
CA THR A 14 2.72 -8.10 2.50
C THR A 14 1.21 -7.99 2.25
N LEU A 15 0.42 -7.73 3.28
CA LEU A 15 -1.02 -7.51 3.16
C LEU A 15 -1.35 -6.27 2.32
N ALA A 16 -0.61 -5.18 2.54
CA ALA A 16 -0.69 -3.95 1.73
C ALA A 16 -0.42 -4.24 0.25
N GLY A 17 0.63 -5.01 -0.03
CA GLY A 17 1.03 -5.41 -1.37
C GLY A 17 -0.04 -6.26 -2.05
N ILE A 18 -0.62 -7.23 -1.33
CA ILE A 18 -1.71 -8.07 -1.85
C ILE A 18 -2.94 -7.21 -2.18
N ILE A 19 -3.37 -6.33 -1.26
CA ILE A 19 -4.53 -5.46 -1.48
C ILE A 19 -4.27 -4.51 -2.65
N GLY A 20 -3.09 -3.86 -2.68
CA GLY A 20 -2.69 -2.95 -3.74
C GLY A 20 -2.65 -3.64 -5.10
N TRP A 21 -2.18 -4.89 -5.16
CA TRP A 21 -2.17 -5.69 -6.37
C TRP A 21 -3.60 -6.02 -6.85
N PHE A 22 -4.50 -6.44 -5.97
CA PHE A 22 -5.90 -6.71 -6.34
C PHE A 22 -6.60 -5.46 -6.85
N VAL A 23 -6.48 -4.33 -6.14
CA VAL A 23 -7.11 -3.05 -6.53
C VAL A 23 -6.51 -2.53 -7.84
N GLY A 24 -5.19 -2.57 -7.97
CA GLY A 24 -4.49 -2.12 -9.18
C GLY A 24 -4.83 -2.97 -10.41
N THR A 25 -4.83 -4.30 -10.26
CA THR A 25 -5.24 -5.23 -11.33
C THR A 25 -6.69 -5.00 -11.74
N PHE A 26 -7.61 -4.82 -10.78
CA PHE A 26 -9.01 -4.50 -11.06
C PHE A 26 -9.15 -3.19 -11.84
N LEU A 27 -8.46 -2.13 -11.40
CA LEU A 27 -8.44 -0.84 -12.10
C LEU A 27 -7.84 -0.96 -13.51
N MET A 28 -6.77 -1.73 -13.68
CA MET A 28 -6.17 -1.97 -15.00
C MET A 28 -7.17 -2.62 -15.94
N PHE A 29 -7.86 -3.69 -15.54
CA PHE A 29 -8.88 -4.33 -16.38
C PHE A 29 -10.07 -3.42 -16.66
N HIS A 30 -10.50 -2.62 -15.69
CA HIS A 30 -11.56 -1.63 -15.88
C HIS A 30 -11.18 -0.54 -16.90
N LEU A 31 -9.93 -0.07 -16.84
CA LEU A 31 -9.38 0.91 -17.78
C LEU A 31 -9.22 0.32 -19.19
N LEU A 32 -8.74 -0.92 -19.29
CA LEU A 32 -8.66 -1.64 -20.57
C LEU A 32 -10.05 -1.82 -21.19
N GLY A 33 -11.06 -2.15 -20.39
CA GLY A 33 -12.45 -2.29 -20.83
C GLY A 33 -13.10 -0.97 -21.29
N SER A 34 -12.58 0.18 -20.86
CA SER A 34 -13.06 1.52 -21.27
C SER A 34 -12.27 2.12 -22.44
N GLY A 35 -11.36 1.35 -23.05
CA GLY A 35 -10.56 1.80 -24.20
C GLY A 35 -9.36 2.66 -23.84
N VAL A 36 -9.01 2.74 -22.56
CA VAL A 36 -7.81 3.43 -22.08
C VAL A 36 -6.57 2.62 -22.46
N LYS A 37 -5.48 3.32 -22.83
CA LYS A 37 -4.21 2.68 -23.20
C LYS A 37 -3.68 1.83 -22.04
N PRO A 38 -3.15 0.61 -22.31
CA PRO A 38 -2.58 -0.26 -21.29
C PRO A 38 -1.54 0.43 -20.41
N SER A 39 -0.73 1.33 -20.99
CA SER A 39 0.30 2.10 -20.26
C SER A 39 -0.28 2.95 -19.13
N ALA A 40 -1.48 3.50 -19.28
CA ALA A 40 -2.14 4.24 -18.20
C ALA A 40 -2.69 3.30 -17.12
N GLY A 41 -3.14 2.09 -17.49
CA GLY A 41 -3.52 1.05 -16.54
C GLY A 41 -2.35 0.62 -15.63
N TRP A 42 -1.18 0.34 -16.23
CA TRP A 42 0.04 0.02 -15.49
C TRP A 42 0.50 1.16 -14.58
N PHE A 43 0.38 2.41 -15.04
CA PHE A 43 0.70 3.58 -14.22
C PHE A 43 -0.24 3.69 -13.01
N VAL A 44 -1.55 3.47 -13.19
CA VAL A 44 -2.53 3.48 -12.10
C VAL A 44 -2.28 2.36 -11.10
N GLU A 45 -1.97 1.15 -11.55
CA GLU A 45 -1.59 0.03 -10.68
C GLU A 45 -0.36 0.37 -9.84
N PHE A 46 0.70 0.90 -10.47
CA PHE A 46 1.91 1.33 -9.78
C PHE A 46 1.62 2.41 -8.73
N MET A 47 0.92 3.48 -9.11
CA MET A 47 0.58 4.58 -8.19
C MET A 47 -0.29 4.11 -7.01
N THR A 48 -1.22 3.20 -7.25
CA THR A 48 -2.10 2.63 -6.20
C THR A 48 -1.28 1.85 -5.18
N GLY A 49 -0.31 1.03 -5.63
CA GLY A 49 0.60 0.31 -4.75
C GLY A 49 1.46 1.24 -3.89
N TRP A 50 2.00 2.32 -4.47
CA TRP A 50 2.80 3.31 -3.74
C TRP A 50 1.99 4.10 -2.70
N ILE A 51 0.75 4.49 -3.03
CA ILE A 51 -0.12 5.23 -2.10
C ILE A 51 -0.52 4.34 -0.91
N LEU A 52 -0.95 3.09 -1.17
CA LEU A 52 -1.33 2.16 -0.10
C LEU A 52 -0.12 1.79 0.78
N GLY A 53 1.03 1.49 0.19
CA GLY A 53 2.26 1.20 0.93
C GLY A 53 2.75 2.40 1.74
N GLY A 54 2.71 3.60 1.14
CA GLY A 54 3.06 4.85 1.80
C GLY A 54 2.13 5.22 2.96
N PHE A 55 0.82 5.00 2.79
CA PHE A 55 -0.17 5.24 3.84
C PHE A 55 0.04 4.33 5.05
N ILE A 56 0.28 3.03 4.82
CA ILE A 56 0.55 2.07 5.90
C ILE A 56 1.86 2.38 6.60
N TRP A 57 2.90 2.78 5.85
CA TRP A 57 4.15 3.26 6.43
C TRP A 57 3.97 4.52 7.29
N TYR A 58 3.19 5.49 6.80
CA TYR A 58 2.88 6.72 7.53
C TYR A 58 2.14 6.45 8.84
N GLU A 59 1.04 5.70 8.78
CA GLU A 59 0.20 5.40 9.95
C GLU A 59 0.95 4.60 11.03
N TRP A 60 1.86 3.69 10.64
CA TRP A 60 2.53 2.83 11.61
C TRP A 60 3.85 3.39 12.13
N LYS A 61 4.64 4.03 11.27
CA LYS A 61 5.98 4.48 11.64
C LYS A 61 5.99 5.94 12.03
N ILE A 62 5.48 6.81 11.16
CA ILE A 62 5.55 8.26 11.37
C ILE A 62 4.61 8.68 12.50
N LYS A 63 3.36 8.21 12.49
CA LYS A 63 2.39 8.56 13.52
C LYS A 63 2.74 7.96 14.89
N GLY A 64 3.26 6.72 14.92
CA GLY A 64 3.75 6.10 16.15
C GLY A 64 4.98 6.80 16.76
N GLU A 65 5.88 7.32 15.91
CA GLU A 65 7.00 8.15 16.36
C GLU A 65 6.55 9.53 16.88
N MET A 66 5.51 10.13 16.27
CA MET A 66 4.94 11.40 16.73
C MET A 66 4.23 11.26 18.09
N GLU A 67 3.38 10.24 18.26
CA GLU A 67 2.67 10.00 19.52
C GLU A 67 3.62 9.70 20.69
N GLY A 68 4.77 9.07 20.44
CA GLY A 68 5.81 8.86 21.46
C GLY A 68 6.59 10.12 21.84
N SER A 69 6.54 11.17 21.02
CA SER A 69 7.25 12.44 21.26
C SER A 69 6.43 13.47 22.04
N THR A 70 5.09 13.40 21.97
CA THR A 70 4.19 14.35 22.62
C THR A 70 3.91 14.04 24.10
N THR A 71 4.28 12.85 24.57
CA THR A 71 4.06 12.38 25.95
C THR A 71 5.30 12.48 26.84
N ARG A 72 6.36 13.15 26.39
CA ARG A 72 7.58 13.40 27.17
C ARG A 72 7.67 14.83 27.70
#